data_AF-A0ABD5LZP7-F1
#
_entry.id   AF-A0ABD5LZP7-F1
#
_cell.length_a   1.000
_cell.length_b   1.000
_cell.length_c   1.000
_cell.angle_alpha   90.00
_cell.angle_beta   90.00
_cell.angle_gamma   90.00
#
_symmetry.space_group_name_H-M   'P 1'
#
loop_
_entity.id
_entity.type
_entity.pdbx_description
1 polymer ?
#
loop_
_entity_poly.entity_id
_entity_poly.type
_entity_poly.pdbx_seq_one_letter_code
_entity_poly.pdbx_strand_id
1 'polypeptide(L)' 'MNIEGEAFLSLFRKRNPNTPILLLSEENITDDVSIDILKEVSEYIYLYSETATFTANRIYTLIHRYAESLLPPILKH' A
#
# COMPACT_ATOMS: atom_id res chain seq x y z
N MET A 1 10.63 4.49 13.17
CA MET A 1 10.32 4.45 11.73
C MET A 1 9.62 5.71 11.20
N ASN A 2 9.35 6.73 12.04
CA ASN A 2 8.41 7.83 11.68
C ASN A 2 8.94 8.86 10.68
N ILE A 3 10.11 9.47 10.91
CA ILE A 3 10.51 10.64 10.10
C ILE A 3 10.92 10.25 8.67
N GLU A 4 11.67 9.16 8.51
CA GLU A 4 12.13 8.72 7.20
C GLU A 4 10.98 8.17 6.34
N GLY A 5 10.05 7.42 6.95
CA GLY A 5 8.86 6.91 6.28
C GLY A 5 7.95 8.04 5.77
N GLU A 6 7.66 9.02 6.62
CA GLU A 6 6.86 10.19 6.24
C GLU A 6 7.53 11.01 5.12
N ALA A 7 8.86 11.21 5.20
CA ALA A 7 9.61 11.91 4.16
C ALA A 7 9.57 11.18 2.81
N PHE A 8 9.72 9.85 2.82
CA PHE A 8 9.57 9.01 1.63
C PHE A 8 8.18 9.15 1.02
N LEU A 9 7.12 9.00 1.83
CA LEU A 9 5.73 9.10 1.37
C LEU A 9 5.45 10.47 0.75
N SER A 10 5.85 11.54 1.43
CA SER A 10 5.71 12.91 0.94
C SER A 10 6.40 13.11 -0.41
N LEU A 11 7.63 12.60 -0.58
CA LEU A 11 8.36 12.70 -1.84
C LEU A 11 7.71 11.86 -2.95
N PHE A 12 7.28 10.64 -2.63
CA PHE A 12 6.68 9.72 -3.58
C PHE A 12 5.33 10.23 -4.10
N ARG A 13 4.46 10.71 -3.21
CA ARG A 13 3.11 11.22 -3.54
C ARG A 13 3.12 12.45 -4.44
N LYS A 14 4.19 13.25 -4.44
CA LYS A 14 4.35 14.40 -5.37
C LYS A 14 4.24 14.01 -6.84
N ARG A 15 4.59 12.78 -7.19
CA ARG A 15 4.54 12.27 -8.58
C ARG A 15 3.54 11.13 -8.76
N ASN A 16 3.09 10.52 -7.67
CA ASN A 16 2.31 9.30 -7.65
C ASN A 16 1.08 9.45 -6.73
N PRO A 17 0.15 10.37 -7.03
CA PRO A 17 -0.90 10.77 -6.09
C PRO A 17 -1.77 9.60 -5.65
N ASN A 18 -2.11 8.68 -6.56
CA ASN A 18 -3.04 7.58 -6.30
C ASN A 18 -2.40 6.19 -6.28
N THR A 19 -1.07 6.10 -6.45
CA THR A 19 -0.40 4.79 -6.47
C THR A 19 -0.55 4.09 -5.11
N PRO A 20 -1.02 2.84 -5.06
CA PRO A 20 -1.16 2.13 -3.79
C PRO A 20 0.21 1.89 -3.15
N ILE A 21 0.27 2.00 -1.83
CA ILE A 21 1.48 1.77 -1.02
C ILE A 21 1.17 0.67 -0.03
N LEU A 22 2.06 -0.32 0.07
CA LEU A 22 1.93 -1.47 0.96
C LEU A 22 2.95 -1.32 2.09
N LEU A 23 2.50 -1.41 3.34
CA LEU A 23 3.39 -1.52 4.49
C LEU A 23 3.54 -2.99 4.86
N LEU A 24 4.75 -3.54 4.74
CA LEU A 24 5.05 -4.91 5.15
C LEU A 24 5.84 -4.92 6.44
N SER A 25 5.55 -5.85 7.34
CA SER A 25 6.30 -6.04 8.56
C SER A 25 6.41 -7.51 8.97
N GLU A 26 7.54 -7.86 9.57
CA GLU A 26 7.80 -9.18 10.18
C GLU A 26 7.27 -9.26 11.61
N GLU A 27 6.96 -8.13 12.24
CA GLU A 27 6.35 -8.04 13.57
C GLU A 27 5.02 -7.28 13.47
N ASN A 28 4.14 -7.45 14.45
CA ASN A 28 2.96 -6.60 14.52
C ASN A 28 3.37 -5.23 15.08
N ILE A 29 3.43 -4.22 14.19
CA ILE A 29 4.01 -2.90 14.49
C ILE A 29 2.96 -1.80 14.58
N THR A 30 1.67 -2.13 14.70
CA THR A 30 0.60 -1.12 14.68
C THR A 30 0.75 -0.05 15.76
N ASP A 31 1.41 -0.35 16.87
CA ASP A 31 1.63 0.59 17.98
C ASP A 31 2.87 1.49 17.76
N ASP A 32 3.75 1.14 16.81
CA ASP A 32 5.04 1.79 16.56
C ASP A 32 5.10 2.60 15.25
N VAL A 33 4.01 2.58 14.46
CA VAL A 33 3.91 3.29 13.17
C VAL A 33 3.10 4.57 13.34
N SER A 34 3.64 5.70 12.84
CA SER A 34 2.92 6.97 12.79
C SER A 34 1.56 6.83 12.11
N ILE A 35 0.56 7.46 12.72
CA ILE A 35 -0.79 7.56 12.14
C ILE A 35 -0.77 8.20 10.75
N ASP A 36 0.20 9.09 10.47
CA ASP A 36 0.30 9.75 9.18
C ASP A 36 0.83 8.79 8.10
N ILE A 37 1.70 7.84 8.46
CA ILE A 37 2.07 6.72 7.59
C ILE A 37 0.85 5.83 7.35
N LEU A 38 0.12 5.46 8.41
CA LEU A 38 -1.03 4.56 8.31
C LEU A 38 -2.16 5.11 7.42
N LYS A 39 -2.35 6.44 7.37
CA LYS A 39 -3.32 7.10 6.48
C LYS A 39 -2.92 7.04 5.00
N GLU A 40 -1.63 6.98 4.71
CA GLU A 40 -1.10 7.01 3.34
C GLU A 40 -0.98 5.64 2.70
N VAL A 41 -0.87 4.58 3.51
CA VAL A 41 -0.76 3.20 3.03
C VAL A 41 -2.13 2.62 2.70
N SER A 42 -2.19 1.85 1.62
CA SER A 42 -3.42 1.20 1.16
C SER A 42 -3.69 -0.11 1.88
N GLU A 43 -2.64 -0.84 2.23
CA GLU A 43 -2.72 -2.07 3.02
C GLU A 43 -1.54 -2.16 3.98
N TYR A 44 -1.81 -2.74 5.15
CA TYR A 44 -0.80 -3.23 6.08
C TYR A 44 -0.77 -4.76 6.03
N ILE A 45 0.43 -5.32 5.80
CA ILE A 45 0.67 -6.76 5.66
C ILE A 45 1.64 -7.17 6.75
N TYR A 46 1.10 -7.79 7.80
CA TYR A 46 1.88 -8.54 8.76
C TYR A 46 2.19 -9.92 8.15
N LEU A 47 3.47 -10.19 7.86
CA LEU A 47 3.93 -11.36 7.10
C LEU A 47 3.46 -12.72 7.66
N TYR A 48 3.21 -12.80 8.96
CA TYR A 48 2.78 -14.04 9.63
C TYR A 48 1.27 -14.11 9.91
N SER A 49 0.50 -13.12 9.47
CA SER A 49 -0.96 -13.06 9.69
C SER A 49 -1.77 -13.99 8.79
N GLU A 50 -1.25 -14.33 7.62
CA GLU A 50 -1.95 -15.13 6.61
C GLU A 50 -0.96 -15.96 5.77
N THR A 51 -1.47 -16.86 4.92
CA THR A 51 -0.61 -17.65 4.04
C THR A 51 -0.11 -16.81 2.86
N ALA A 52 1.03 -17.20 2.29
CA ALA A 52 1.60 -16.53 1.11
C ALA A 52 0.61 -16.44 -0.06
N THR A 53 -0.25 -17.44 -0.26
CA THR A 53 -1.29 -17.41 -1.30
C THR A 53 -2.35 -16.35 -1.03
N PHE A 54 -2.78 -16.18 0.22
CA PHE A 54 -3.75 -15.13 0.57
C PHE A 54 -3.13 -13.74 0.42
N THR A 55 -1.89 -13.53 0.88
CA THR A 55 -1.16 -12.27 0.68
C THR A 55 -0.99 -11.95 -0.81
N ALA A 56 -0.57 -12.92 -1.62
CA ALA A 56 -0.40 -12.73 -3.06
C ALA A 56 -1.71 -12.32 -3.74
N ASN A 57 -2.83 -12.96 -3.40
CA ASN A 57 -4.14 -12.63 -3.96
C ASN A 57 -4.61 -11.22 -3.53
N ARG A 58 -4.36 -10.80 -2.29
CA ARG A 58 -4.68 -9.44 -1.82
C ARG A 58 -3.88 -8.39 -2.58
N ILE A 59 -2.56 -8.57 -2.68
CA ILE A 59 -1.66 -7.68 -3.44
C ILE A 59 -2.10 -7.61 -4.90
N TYR A 60 -2.34 -8.77 -5.53
CA TYR A 60 -2.80 -8.85 -6.92
C TYR A 60 -4.11 -8.07 -7.11
N THR A 61 -5.09 -8.26 -6.23
CA THR A 61 -6.39 -7.60 -6.32
C THR A 61 -6.26 -6.08 -6.22
N LEU A 62 -5.42 -5.58 -5.29
CA LEU A 62 -5.16 -4.15 -5.13
C LEU A 62 -4.53 -3.55 -6.39
N ILE A 63 -3.47 -4.19 -6.91
CA ILE A 63 -2.76 -3.73 -8.10
C ILE A 63 -3.66 -3.79 -9.32
N HIS A 64 -4.44 -4.86 -9.49
CA HIS A 64 -5.35 -5.01 -10.61
C HIS A 64 -6.42 -3.90 -10.60
N ARG A 65 -7.04 -3.63 -9.45
CA ARG A 65 -8.00 -2.51 -9.30
C ARG A 65 -7.36 -1.16 -9.58
N TYR A 66 -6.13 -0.95 -9.15
CA TYR A 66 -5.40 0.28 -9.45
C TYR A 66 -5.15 0.42 -10.97
N ALA A 67 -4.68 -0.63 -11.64
CA ALA A 67 -4.48 -0.63 -13.09
C ALA A 67 -5.79 -0.33 -13.85
N GLU A 68 -6.90 -0.96 -13.45
CA GLU A 68 -8.24 -0.69 -14.00
C GLU A 68 -8.70 0.77 -13.76
N SER A 69 -8.24 1.41 -12.67
CA SER A 69 -8.53 2.81 -12.38
C SER A 69 -7.77 3.80 -13.26
N LEU A 70 -6.60 3.39 -13.79
CA LEU A 70 -5.77 4.23 -14.67
C LEU A 70 -6.30 4.26 -16.10
N LEU A 71 -7.08 3.25 -16.51
CA LEU A 71 -7.67 3.21 -17.83
C LEU A 71 -8.78 4.28 -17.95
N PRO A 72 -8.71 5.17 -18.96
CA PRO A 72 -9.85 6.00 -19.35
C PRO A 72 -11.10 5.13 -19.53
N PRO A 73 -12.31 5.61 -19.18
CA PRO A 73 -13.54 4.81 -19.24
C PRO A 73 -13.80 4.14 -20.60
N ILE A 74 -13.28 4.71 -21.69
CA ILE A 74 -13.46 4.25 -23.07
C ILE A 74 -12.58 3.02 -23.40
N LEU A 75 -11.55 2.74 -22.61
CA LEU A 75 -10.58 1.65 -22.82
C LEU A 75 -10.83 0.42 -21.92
N LYS A 76 -11.91 0.41 -21.15
CA LYS A 76 -12.31 -0.74 -20.32
C LYS A 76 -13.16 -1.68 -21.18
N HIS A 77 -12.71 -2.92 -21.38
CA HIS A 77 -13.37 -3.94 -22.20
C HIS A 77 -13.81 -5.14 -21.37
#